data_AF-A0A6P8IE77-F1
#
_entry.id   AF-A0A6P8IE77-F1
#
_cell.length_a   1.000
_cell.length_b   1.000
_cell.length_c   1.000
_cell.angle_alpha   90.00
_cell.angle_beta   90.00
_cell.angle_gamma   90.00
#
_symmetry.space_group_name_H-M   'P 1'
#
loop_
_entity.id
_entity.type
_entity.pdbx_description
1 polymer ?
#
loop_
_entity_poly.entity_id
_entity_poly.type
_entity_poly.pdbx_seq_one_letter_code
_entity_poly.pdbx_strand_id
1 'polypeptide(L)'
;MARKFSKDEIRDKIDGNELDLSMCQLTKVPVRELVALPKATVLDLSRNRLTTLPDSFCTLRHLVELDLSNNGLTELPIDFGALGNLRKIDLSENELKSLPTSFCNLKELQWLDLKGNPIQTLLPDVVGDCLEPKNCKQCARNMLRHLKMKESVEERERQLQLQKERELKENKALEEKKEKELRRRLKQQERQQKREAYEAMERQKRVMAEEMNRDLKAQEEFMETRPPQEPAQIVEDDGGILGILLILIVVTVIIAIGLVVFCNHDTACRELLSAFSS
;
A
#
# COMPACT_ATOMS: atom_id res chain seq x y z
N MET A 1 26.52 25.52 30.13
CA MET A 1 25.39 24.87 30.85
C MET A 1 24.18 25.76 30.69
N ALA A 2 23.00 25.20 30.39
CA ALA A 2 21.76 25.98 30.32
C ALA A 2 21.39 26.49 31.72
N ARG A 3 21.21 27.80 31.89
CA ARG A 3 20.74 28.39 33.14
C ARG A 3 19.31 27.91 33.39
N LYS A 4 19.09 27.21 34.51
CA LYS A 4 17.77 26.73 34.92
C LYS A 4 17.27 27.64 36.03
N PHE A 5 16.20 28.37 35.76
CA PHE A 5 15.55 29.21 36.75
C PHE A 5 14.70 28.35 37.69
N SER A 6 14.76 28.66 38.98
CA SER A 6 13.78 28.17 39.94
C SER A 6 12.47 28.97 39.85
N LYS A 7 11.38 28.41 40.37
CA LYS A 7 10.07 29.07 40.38
C LYS A 7 10.09 30.38 41.17
N ASP A 8 10.88 30.44 42.24
CA ASP A 8 10.95 31.59 43.12
C ASP A 8 11.80 32.71 42.49
N GLU A 9 12.89 32.38 41.79
CA GLU A 9 13.67 33.35 41.01
C GLU A 9 12.87 34.03 39.90
N ILE A 10 11.91 33.33 39.28
CA ILE A 10 11.03 33.92 38.25
C ILE A 10 9.98 34.82 38.90
N ARG A 11 9.49 34.46 40.10
CA ARG A 11 8.53 35.27 40.84
C ARG A 11 9.10 36.60 41.28
N ASP A 12 10.36 36.65 41.68
CA ASP A 12 11.02 37.88 42.11
C ASP A 12 11.27 38.87 40.96
N LYS A 13 11.15 38.40 39.71
CA LYS A 13 11.34 39.20 38.49
C LYS A 13 10.02 39.74 37.90
N ILE A 14 8.90 39.53 38.60
CA ILE A 14 7.61 40.08 38.19
C ILE A 14 7.43 41.47 38.81
N ASP A 15 7.15 42.48 37.98
CA ASP A 15 6.72 43.80 38.43
C ASP A 15 5.31 44.07 37.86
N GLY A 16 4.31 44.10 38.74
CA GLY A 16 2.90 44.18 38.33
C GLY A 16 2.47 43.00 37.46
N ASN A 17 2.34 43.24 36.16
CA ASN A 17 1.98 42.27 35.12
C ASN A 17 3.12 41.98 34.13
N GLU A 18 4.29 42.58 34.34
CA GLU A 18 5.46 42.45 33.49
C GLU A 18 6.46 41.48 34.12
N LEU A 19 6.97 40.56 33.31
CA LEU A 19 7.99 39.60 33.70
C LEU A 19 9.21 39.77 32.82
N ASP A 20 10.29 40.27 33.43
CA ASP A 20 11.56 40.52 32.75
C ASP A 20 12.54 39.34 32.92
N LEU A 21 12.67 38.58 31.83
CA LEU A 21 13.66 37.52 31.64
C LEU A 21 14.67 37.88 30.54
N SER A 22 14.82 39.17 30.23
CA SER A 22 15.81 39.66 29.28
C SER A 22 17.24 39.42 29.78
N MET A 23 18.19 39.26 28.84
CA MET A 23 19.63 39.12 29.13
C MET A 23 20.01 38.01 30.13
N CYS A 24 19.15 37.00 30.29
CA CYS A 24 19.32 35.91 31.25
C CYS A 24 20.16 34.74 30.71
N GLN A 25 20.69 34.87 29.48
CA GLN A 25 21.44 33.83 28.76
C GLN A 25 20.65 32.52 28.59
N LEU A 26 19.32 32.63 28.47
CA LEU A 26 18.42 31.51 28.31
C LEU A 26 18.66 30.82 26.97
N THR A 27 18.80 29.50 26.99
CA THR A 27 18.77 28.65 25.79
C THR A 27 17.44 27.93 25.62
N LYS A 28 16.60 27.92 26.67
CA LYS A 28 15.26 27.32 26.70
C LYS A 28 14.36 28.16 27.57
N VAL A 29 13.10 28.30 27.18
CA VAL A 29 12.09 29.03 27.96
C VAL A 29 11.56 28.16 29.10
N PRO A 30 11.47 28.67 30.35
CA PRO A 30 10.89 27.96 31.49
C PRO A 30 9.35 27.96 31.44
N VAL A 31 8.77 27.33 30.42
CA VAL A 31 7.32 27.37 30.15
C VAL A 31 6.49 26.86 31.32
N ARG A 32 6.95 25.81 32.02
CA ARG A 32 6.22 25.22 33.16
C ARG A 32 6.00 26.24 34.28
N GLU A 33 7.01 27.05 34.55
CA GLU A 33 6.99 28.08 35.56
C GLU A 33 6.14 29.27 35.10
N LEU A 34 6.24 29.68 33.83
CA LEU A 34 5.43 30.74 33.24
C LEU A 34 3.92 30.43 33.25
N VAL A 35 3.53 29.18 32.98
CA VAL A 35 2.12 28.76 33.06
C VAL A 35 1.55 28.95 34.47
N ALA A 36 2.39 28.82 35.50
CA ALA A 36 1.97 29.00 36.90
C ALA A 36 1.87 30.49 37.32
N LEU A 37 2.11 31.44 36.41
CA LEU A 37 2.11 32.88 36.64
C LEU A 37 1.11 33.61 35.72
N PRO A 38 -0.20 33.34 35.82
CA PRO A 38 -1.19 33.92 34.90
C PRO A 38 -1.33 35.45 35.00
N LYS A 39 -0.71 36.08 36.01
CA LYS A 39 -0.66 37.54 36.15
C LYS A 39 0.35 38.21 35.22
N ALA A 40 1.36 37.46 34.75
CA ALA A 40 2.37 37.97 33.83
C ALA A 40 1.80 38.02 32.41
N THR A 41 1.26 39.17 32.00
CA THR A 41 0.69 39.36 30.66
C THR A 41 1.68 39.99 29.69
N VAL A 42 2.74 40.63 30.21
CA VAL A 42 3.86 41.16 29.44
C VAL A 42 5.08 40.31 29.75
N LEU A 43 5.68 39.70 28.73
CA LEU A 43 6.84 38.83 28.89
C LEU A 43 8.00 39.31 28.01
N ASP A 44 9.10 39.69 28.66
CA ASP A 44 10.35 40.03 27.97
C ASP A 44 11.32 38.85 28.04
N LEU A 45 11.62 38.27 26.88
CA LEU A 45 12.62 37.22 26.65
C LEU A 45 13.74 37.70 25.71
N SER A 46 13.88 39.01 25.54
CA SER A 46 14.86 39.62 24.64
C SER A 46 16.30 39.36 25.05
N ARG A 47 17.23 39.47 24.09
CA ARG A 47 18.68 39.37 24.33
C ARG A 47 19.09 38.07 25.03
N ASN A 48 18.43 36.96 24.69
CA ASN A 48 18.77 35.63 25.16
C ASN A 48 19.47 34.83 24.04
N ARG A 49 19.60 33.52 24.20
CA ARG A 49 20.21 32.61 23.22
C ARG A 49 19.19 31.56 22.77
N LEU A 50 17.94 31.97 22.62
CA LEU A 50 16.84 31.10 22.19
C LEU A 50 16.97 30.85 20.69
N THR A 51 17.06 29.59 20.29
CA THR A 51 17.10 29.20 18.87
C THR A 51 15.78 28.62 18.37
N THR A 52 14.98 28.08 19.28
CA THR A 52 13.63 27.59 19.07
C THR A 52 12.78 27.84 20.31
N LEU A 53 11.46 27.79 20.15
CA LEU A 53 10.50 27.73 21.26
C LEU A 53 9.87 26.34 21.30
N PRO A 54 9.61 25.77 22.49
CA PRO A 54 8.90 24.49 22.58
C PRO A 54 7.42 24.67 22.23
N ASP A 55 6.76 23.62 21.72
CA ASP A 55 5.31 23.66 21.41
C ASP A 55 4.45 24.02 22.64
N SER A 56 4.91 23.65 23.84
CA SER A 56 4.24 24.03 25.09
C SER A 56 4.20 25.55 25.32
N PHE A 57 5.04 26.34 24.65
CA PHE A 57 5.00 27.81 24.72
C PHE A 57 3.63 28.36 24.29
N CYS A 58 2.97 27.70 23.33
CA CYS A 58 1.64 28.05 22.83
C CYS A 58 0.51 27.88 23.87
N THR A 59 0.82 27.33 25.05
CA THR A 59 -0.12 27.24 26.18
C THR A 59 -0.23 28.53 26.98
N LEU A 60 0.70 29.49 26.80
CA LEU A 60 0.74 30.79 27.50
C LEU A 60 -0.30 31.79 26.94
N ARG A 61 -1.55 31.35 26.82
CA ARG A 61 -2.65 32.11 26.17
C ARG A 61 -3.04 33.41 26.90
N HIS A 62 -2.52 33.62 28.10
CA HIS A 62 -2.75 34.83 28.89
C HIS A 62 -1.84 36.01 28.49
N LEU A 63 -0.80 35.76 27.68
CA LEU A 63 0.11 36.79 27.21
C LEU A 63 -0.58 37.79 26.28
N VAL A 64 -0.23 39.06 26.45
CA VAL A 64 -0.72 40.21 25.69
C VAL A 64 0.43 40.91 24.96
N GLU A 65 1.60 40.99 25.58
CA GLU A 65 2.81 41.52 24.95
C GLU A 65 3.97 40.54 25.13
N LEU A 66 4.73 40.33 24.05
CA LEU A 66 5.84 39.39 24.02
C LEU A 66 7.01 40.01 23.27
N ASP A 67 8.15 40.12 23.95
CA ASP A 67 9.41 40.50 23.35
C ASP A 67 10.34 39.28 23.26
N LEU A 68 10.70 38.92 22.02
CA LEU A 68 11.65 37.86 21.69
C LEU A 68 12.82 38.42 20.87
N SER A 69 13.00 39.74 20.86
CA SER A 69 14.01 40.41 20.06
C SER A 69 15.44 40.00 20.46
N ASN A 70 16.39 40.14 19.53
CA ASN A 70 17.80 39.82 19.76
C ASN A 70 18.00 38.40 20.29
N ASN A 71 17.38 37.42 19.63
CA ASN A 71 17.59 36.00 19.86
C ASN A 71 18.10 35.34 18.57
N GLY A 72 18.25 34.02 18.56
CA GLY A 72 18.66 33.26 17.37
C GLY A 72 17.51 32.42 16.81
N LEU A 73 16.25 32.87 16.93
CA LEU A 73 15.09 32.08 16.57
C LEU A 73 15.07 31.83 15.07
N THR A 74 15.08 30.57 14.67
CA THR A 74 15.05 30.15 13.26
C THR A 74 13.63 29.88 12.77
N GLU A 75 12.76 29.45 13.69
CA GLU A 75 11.35 29.15 13.45
C GLU A 75 10.51 29.40 14.72
N LEU A 76 9.19 29.53 14.53
CA LEU A 76 8.21 29.55 15.61
C LEU A 76 7.38 28.25 15.59
N PRO A 77 6.87 27.80 16.74
CA PRO A 77 6.00 26.63 16.83
C PRO A 77 4.82 26.69 15.87
N ILE A 78 4.40 25.54 15.33
CA ILE A 78 3.32 25.47 14.34
C ILE A 78 2.00 26.04 14.86
N ASP A 79 1.75 25.98 16.17
CA ASP A 79 0.55 26.46 16.85
C ASP A 79 0.72 27.84 17.50
N PHE A 80 1.70 28.65 17.06
CA PHE A 80 1.94 29.98 17.64
C PHE A 80 0.69 30.88 17.65
N GLY A 81 -0.21 30.68 16.68
CA GLY A 81 -1.53 31.32 16.61
C GLY A 81 -2.46 31.06 17.79
N ALA A 82 -2.19 30.07 18.64
CA ALA A 82 -3.00 29.79 19.83
C ALA A 82 -2.91 30.90 20.89
N LEU A 83 -1.90 31.77 20.81
CA LEU A 83 -1.69 32.93 21.67
C LEU A 83 -2.60 34.11 21.27
N GLY A 84 -3.91 33.85 21.14
CA GLY A 84 -4.86 34.76 20.49
C GLY A 84 -5.07 36.12 21.16
N ASN A 85 -4.59 36.31 22.40
CA ASN A 85 -4.65 37.57 23.14
C ASN A 85 -3.44 38.49 22.89
N LEU A 86 -2.42 38.04 22.15
CA LEU A 86 -1.25 38.84 21.84
C LEU A 86 -1.62 40.07 21.00
N ARG A 87 -1.23 41.23 21.49
CA ARG A 87 -1.43 42.54 20.86
C ARG A 87 -0.12 43.12 20.34
N LYS A 88 1.00 42.82 20.98
CA LYS A 88 2.32 43.31 20.61
C LYS A 88 3.33 42.15 20.61
N ILE A 89 4.04 41.99 19.50
CA ILE A 89 5.08 40.98 19.37
C ILE A 89 6.32 41.62 18.74
N ASP A 90 7.45 41.53 19.44
CA ASP A 90 8.75 41.88 18.89
C ASP A 90 9.54 40.61 18.57
N LEU A 91 9.85 40.39 17.30
CA LEU A 91 10.68 39.30 16.80
C LEU A 91 11.92 39.84 16.09
N SER A 92 12.25 41.11 16.27
CA SER A 92 13.39 41.75 15.59
C SER A 92 14.72 41.07 15.95
N GLU A 93 15.69 41.17 15.05
CA GLU A 93 17.04 40.62 15.22
C GLU A 93 17.00 39.13 15.60
N ASN A 94 16.38 38.33 14.72
CA ASN A 94 16.32 36.87 14.79
C ASN A 94 16.65 36.27 13.40
N GLU A 95 16.59 34.95 13.26
CA GLU A 95 16.92 34.23 12.03
C GLU A 95 15.68 33.67 11.31
N LEU A 96 14.50 34.28 11.51
CA LEU A 96 13.23 33.78 10.99
C LEU A 96 13.17 33.93 9.46
N LYS A 97 12.97 32.81 8.77
CA LYS A 97 12.75 32.78 7.31
C LYS A 97 11.27 32.84 6.94
N SER A 98 10.40 32.37 7.83
CA SER A 98 8.95 32.34 7.64
C SER A 98 8.25 32.34 8.99
N LEU A 99 6.97 32.73 8.99
CA LEU A 99 6.07 32.55 10.12
C LEU A 99 5.12 31.36 9.86
N PRO A 100 4.69 30.63 10.90
CA PRO A 100 3.73 29.53 10.76
C PRO A 100 2.38 30.06 10.25
N THR A 101 1.64 29.25 9.49
CA THR A 101 0.33 29.66 8.96
C THR A 101 -0.65 30.00 10.07
N SER A 102 -0.59 29.28 11.20
CA SER A 102 -1.42 29.58 12.39
C SER A 102 -1.27 31.01 12.91
N PHE A 103 -0.17 31.70 12.62
CA PHE A 103 0.05 33.09 13.04
C PHE A 103 -1.08 34.03 12.56
N CYS A 104 -1.81 33.68 11.48
CA CYS A 104 -3.01 34.41 11.05
C CYS A 104 -4.16 34.40 12.08
N ASN A 105 -4.13 33.51 13.07
CA ASN A 105 -5.13 33.39 14.13
C ASN A 105 -4.91 34.38 15.28
N LEU A 106 -3.83 35.16 15.28
CA LEU A 106 -3.58 36.24 16.23
C LEU A 106 -4.47 37.46 15.90
N LYS A 107 -5.77 37.35 16.19
CA LYS A 107 -6.79 38.33 15.79
C LYS A 107 -6.63 39.69 16.48
N GLU A 108 -6.06 39.70 17.69
CA GLU A 108 -5.84 40.91 18.49
C GLU A 108 -4.48 41.57 18.22
N LEU A 109 -3.66 41.00 17.33
CA LEU A 109 -2.31 41.52 17.06
C LEU A 109 -2.39 42.90 16.39
N GLN A 110 -1.82 43.88 17.08
CA GLN A 110 -1.82 45.28 16.66
C GLN A 110 -0.45 45.74 16.21
N TRP A 111 0.64 45.15 16.72
CA TRP A 111 2.00 45.58 16.43
C TRP A 111 2.91 44.36 16.30
N LEU A 112 3.68 44.33 15.21
CA LEU A 112 4.63 43.27 14.89
C LEU A 112 5.91 43.88 14.34
N ASP A 113 7.05 43.55 14.95
CA ASP A 113 8.36 43.85 14.41
C ASP A 113 9.09 42.56 13.99
N LEU A 114 9.63 42.59 12.77
CA LEU A 114 10.37 41.50 12.12
C LEU A 114 11.71 42.00 11.55
N LYS A 115 12.13 43.22 11.89
CA LYS A 115 13.39 43.80 11.40
C LYS A 115 14.56 42.88 11.71
N GLY A 116 15.56 42.84 10.83
CA GLY A 116 16.77 42.04 11.06
C GLY A 116 16.54 40.53 10.91
N ASN A 117 15.40 40.11 10.35
CA ASN A 117 15.16 38.70 10.00
C ASN A 117 15.25 38.48 8.48
N PRO A 118 15.70 37.29 8.04
CA PRO A 118 15.70 36.89 6.63
C PRO A 118 14.33 37.03 5.93
N ILE A 119 13.21 36.88 6.65
CA ILE A 119 11.85 37.02 6.11
C ILE A 119 11.61 38.37 5.43
N GLN A 120 12.27 39.45 5.87
CA GLN A 120 12.11 40.78 5.29
C GLN A 120 12.62 40.83 3.84
N THR A 121 13.65 40.05 3.52
CA THR A 121 14.19 39.95 2.15
C THR A 121 13.30 39.11 1.24
N LEU A 122 12.55 38.17 1.80
CA LEU A 122 11.67 37.26 1.06
C LEU A 122 10.29 37.86 0.80
N LEU A 123 9.80 38.71 1.71
CA LEU A 123 8.46 39.29 1.65
C LEU A 123 8.48 40.82 1.93
N PRO A 124 9.26 41.62 1.18
CA PRO A 124 9.41 43.05 1.43
C PRO A 124 8.08 43.80 1.33
N ASP A 125 7.24 43.44 0.35
CA ASP A 125 5.91 44.07 0.14
C ASP A 125 4.91 43.76 1.27
N VAL A 126 5.11 42.65 1.99
CA VAL A 126 4.23 42.22 3.09
C VAL A 126 4.66 42.83 4.41
N VAL A 127 5.95 42.79 4.72
CA VAL A 127 6.51 43.29 5.99
C VAL A 127 6.55 44.83 5.99
N GLY A 128 6.97 45.44 4.89
CA GLY A 128 7.23 46.88 4.81
C GLY A 128 8.40 47.35 5.67
N ASP A 129 8.67 48.65 5.65
CA ASP A 129 9.76 49.25 6.42
C ASP A 129 9.29 49.57 7.85
N CYS A 130 9.56 48.70 8.82
CA CYS A 130 9.27 48.89 10.25
C CYS A 130 10.16 49.96 10.93
N LEU A 131 10.33 51.13 10.29
CA LEU A 131 11.12 52.25 10.82
C LEU A 131 10.35 53.07 11.88
N GLU A 132 9.03 53.15 11.74
CA GLU A 132 8.15 53.86 12.67
C GLU A 132 7.14 52.90 13.32
N PRO A 133 6.64 53.20 14.54
CA PRO A 133 5.62 52.37 15.21
C PRO A 133 4.34 52.16 14.37
N LYS A 134 3.99 53.12 13.50
CA LYS A 134 2.85 52.99 12.57
C LYS A 134 3.07 51.88 11.55
N ASN A 135 4.31 51.70 11.11
CA ASN A 135 4.67 50.72 10.09
C ASN A 135 4.64 49.31 10.67
N CYS A 136 5.06 49.11 11.91
CA CYS A 136 4.92 47.82 12.62
C CYS A 136 3.43 47.42 12.80
N LYS A 137 2.53 48.39 12.96
CA LYS A 137 1.08 48.11 12.96
C LYS A 137 0.58 47.67 11.59
N GLN A 138 1.10 48.28 10.53
CA GLN A 138 0.75 47.91 9.16
C GLN A 138 1.34 46.54 8.78
N CYS A 139 2.58 46.26 9.17
CA CYS A 139 3.25 44.96 9.07
C CYS A 139 2.38 43.86 9.68
N ALA A 140 1.92 44.03 10.92
CA ALA A 140 1.03 43.06 11.56
C ALA A 140 -0.21 42.75 10.71
N ARG A 141 -0.93 43.78 10.23
CA ARG A 141 -2.13 43.61 9.41
C ARG A 141 -1.84 42.93 8.07
N ASN A 142 -0.80 43.36 7.38
CA ASN A 142 -0.40 42.83 6.08
C ASN A 142 0.00 41.36 6.21
N MET A 143 0.79 41.03 7.24
CA MET A 143 1.26 39.68 7.48
C MET A 143 0.13 38.74 7.84
N LEU A 144 -0.79 39.15 8.73
CA LEU A 144 -2.00 38.37 9.04
C LEU A 144 -2.84 38.11 7.79
N ARG A 145 -3.03 39.12 6.93
CA ARG A 145 -3.77 38.98 5.68
C ARG A 145 -3.07 38.01 4.72
N HIS A 146 -1.75 38.16 4.53
CA HIS A 146 -0.96 37.30 3.66
C HIS A 146 -1.03 35.83 4.12
N LEU A 147 -0.80 35.58 5.41
CA LEU A 147 -0.86 34.23 5.97
C LEU A 147 -2.25 33.62 5.91
N LYS A 148 -3.31 34.44 6.13
CA LYS A 148 -4.70 33.97 5.96
C LYS A 148 -5.01 33.55 4.54
N MET A 149 -4.52 34.31 3.54
CA MET A 149 -4.66 33.89 2.14
C MET A 149 -3.87 32.61 1.87
N LYS A 150 -2.64 32.52 2.36
CA LYS A 150 -1.80 31.31 2.23
C LYS A 150 -2.49 30.08 2.84
N GLU A 151 -3.03 30.19 4.06
CA GLU A 151 -3.80 29.13 4.72
C GLU A 151 -5.00 28.69 3.88
N SER A 152 -5.74 29.64 3.29
CA SER A 152 -6.90 29.31 2.45
C SER A 152 -6.51 28.60 1.14
N VAL A 153 -5.35 28.93 0.57
CA VAL A 153 -4.83 28.27 -0.64
C VAL A 153 -4.37 26.86 -0.30
N GLU A 154 -3.58 26.69 0.75
CA GLU A 154 -3.12 25.38 1.22
C GLU A 154 -4.31 24.47 1.57
N GLU A 155 -5.35 25.01 2.21
CA GLU A 155 -6.55 24.25 2.54
C GLU A 155 -7.32 23.81 1.29
N ARG A 156 -7.45 24.70 0.29
CA ARG A 156 -8.09 24.37 -0.98
C ARG A 156 -7.31 23.29 -1.74
N GLU A 157 -5.99 23.35 -1.73
CA GLU A 157 -5.11 22.34 -2.33
C GLU A 157 -5.27 20.98 -1.62
N ARG A 158 -5.28 20.97 -0.29
CA ARG A 158 -5.56 19.74 0.50
C ARG A 158 -6.90 19.12 0.14
N GLN A 159 -7.95 19.94 0.03
CA GLN A 159 -9.29 19.45 -0.35
C GLN A 159 -9.31 18.87 -1.77
N LEU A 160 -8.66 19.53 -2.72
CA LEU A 160 -8.56 19.03 -4.10
C LEU A 160 -7.78 17.70 -4.16
N GLN A 161 -6.72 17.55 -3.36
CA GLN A 161 -5.94 16.32 -3.28
C GLN A 161 -6.77 15.16 -2.71
N LEU A 162 -7.52 15.41 -1.63
CA LEU A 162 -8.43 14.43 -1.03
C LEU A 162 -9.53 14.01 -2.01
N GLN A 163 -10.07 14.95 -2.79
CA GLN A 163 -11.07 14.65 -3.81
C GLN A 163 -10.50 13.74 -4.91
N LYS A 164 -9.31 14.07 -5.45
CA LYS A 164 -8.62 13.24 -6.44
C LYS A 164 -8.34 11.82 -5.92
N GLU A 165 -7.96 11.70 -4.64
CA GLU A 165 -7.74 10.39 -4.02
C GLU A 165 -9.03 9.57 -3.91
N ARG A 166 -10.15 10.20 -3.55
CA ARG A 166 -11.46 9.55 -3.50
C ARG A 166 -11.91 9.07 -4.88
N GLU A 167 -11.84 9.93 -5.89
CA GLU A 167 -12.17 9.60 -7.28
C GLU A 167 -11.30 8.44 -7.80
N LEU A 168 -10.00 8.44 -7.49
CA LEU A 168 -9.10 7.35 -7.86
C LEU A 168 -9.50 6.02 -7.18
N LYS A 169 -9.88 6.05 -5.89
CA LYS A 169 -10.34 4.86 -5.17
C LYS A 169 -11.65 4.33 -5.73
N GLU A 170 -12.59 5.22 -6.05
CA GLU A 170 -13.87 4.86 -6.67
C GLU A 170 -13.68 4.24 -8.05
N ASN A 171 -12.84 4.84 -8.90
CA ASN A 171 -12.50 4.30 -10.21
C ASN A 171 -11.84 2.92 -10.12
N LYS A 172 -10.89 2.74 -9.20
CA LYS A 172 -10.27 1.43 -8.96
C LYS A 172 -11.29 0.40 -8.50
N ALA A 173 -12.19 0.75 -7.59
CA ALA A 173 -13.24 -0.15 -7.13
C ALA A 173 -14.24 -0.50 -8.23
N LEU A 174 -14.54 0.45 -9.13
CA LEU A 174 -15.40 0.22 -10.30
C LEU A 174 -14.74 -0.73 -11.30
N GLU A 175 -13.46 -0.53 -11.61
CA GLU A 175 -12.71 -1.43 -12.50
C GLU A 175 -12.60 -2.84 -11.90
N GLU A 176 -12.33 -2.96 -10.60
CA GLU A 176 -12.31 -4.26 -9.92
C GLU A 176 -13.68 -4.96 -9.96
N LYS A 177 -14.78 -4.20 -9.82
CA LYS A 177 -16.15 -4.74 -9.97
C LYS A 177 -16.40 -5.22 -11.40
N LYS A 178 -16.03 -4.44 -12.42
CA LYS A 178 -16.16 -4.82 -13.84
C LYS A 178 -15.37 -6.09 -14.13
N GLU A 179 -14.14 -6.20 -13.64
CA GLU A 179 -13.30 -7.38 -13.82
C GLU A 179 -13.92 -8.62 -13.15
N LYS A 180 -14.41 -8.47 -11.91
CA LYS A 180 -15.11 -9.54 -11.19
C LYS A 180 -16.38 -9.99 -11.93
N GLU A 181 -17.14 -9.04 -12.48
CA GLU A 181 -18.34 -9.34 -13.26
C GLU A 181 -18.01 -10.05 -14.58
N LEU A 182 -17.01 -9.55 -15.32
CA LEU A 182 -16.52 -10.18 -16.55
C LEU A 182 -16.05 -11.61 -16.28
N ARG A 183 -15.28 -11.83 -15.22
CA ARG A 183 -14.82 -13.16 -14.80
C ARG A 183 -15.98 -14.10 -14.47
N ARG A 184 -17.05 -13.59 -13.83
CA ARG A 184 -18.27 -14.37 -13.56
C ARG A 184 -18.99 -14.75 -14.85
N ARG A 185 -19.15 -13.82 -15.80
CA ARG A 185 -19.79 -14.07 -17.10
C ARG A 185 -19.00 -15.09 -17.93
N LEU A 186 -17.68 -14.95 -18.03
CA LEU A 186 -16.82 -15.91 -18.74
C LEU A 186 -16.94 -17.32 -18.14
N LYS A 187 -16.91 -17.44 -16.80
CA LYS A 187 -17.08 -18.73 -16.12
C LYS A 187 -18.48 -19.34 -16.34
N GLN A 188 -19.52 -18.52 -16.47
CA GLN A 188 -20.87 -18.98 -16.82
C GLN A 188 -20.94 -19.48 -18.26
N GLN A 189 -20.38 -18.73 -19.21
CA GLN A 189 -20.30 -19.12 -20.62
C GLN A 189 -19.51 -20.42 -20.79
N GLU A 190 -18.36 -20.56 -20.14
CA GLU A 190 -17.55 -21.79 -20.20
C GLU A 190 -18.33 -23.00 -19.65
N ARG A 191 -19.07 -22.83 -18.54
CA ARG A 191 -19.93 -23.88 -18.00
C ARG A 191 -21.07 -24.25 -18.95
N GLN A 192 -21.66 -23.25 -19.61
CA GLN A 192 -22.72 -23.46 -20.59
C GLN A 192 -22.21 -24.20 -21.82
N GLN A 193 -21.08 -23.76 -22.40
CA GLN A 193 -20.42 -24.44 -23.52
C GLN A 193 -20.06 -25.89 -23.18
N LYS A 194 -19.55 -26.16 -21.97
CA LYS A 194 -19.25 -27.52 -21.52
C LYS A 194 -20.51 -28.40 -21.45
N ARG A 195 -21.64 -27.85 -20.98
CA ARG A 195 -22.93 -28.57 -20.94
C ARG A 195 -23.46 -28.85 -22.35
N GLU A 196 -23.46 -27.83 -23.21
CA GLU A 196 -23.91 -27.96 -24.60
C GLU A 196 -23.06 -28.97 -25.39
N ALA A 197 -21.73 -28.95 -25.20
CA ALA A 197 -20.83 -29.92 -25.81
C ALA A 197 -21.07 -31.35 -25.30
N TYR A 198 -21.29 -31.52 -23.99
CA TYR A 198 -21.65 -32.82 -23.41
C TYR A 198 -22.97 -33.35 -23.99
N GLU A 199 -24.01 -32.53 -24.05
CA GLU A 199 -25.31 -32.90 -24.64
C GLU A 199 -25.22 -33.18 -26.14
N ALA A 200 -24.38 -32.46 -26.89
CA ALA A 200 -24.14 -32.72 -28.30
C ALA A 200 -23.40 -34.06 -28.51
N MET A 201 -22.40 -34.36 -27.69
CA MET A 201 -21.68 -35.63 -27.71
C MET A 201 -22.62 -36.80 -27.39
N GLU A 202 -23.50 -36.63 -26.39
CA GLU A 202 -24.46 -37.67 -26.03
C GLU A 202 -25.52 -37.89 -27.14
N ARG A 203 -25.98 -36.82 -27.80
CA ARG A 203 -26.84 -36.92 -29.00
C ARG A 203 -26.15 -37.65 -30.14
N GLN A 204 -24.88 -37.32 -30.46
CA GLN A 204 -24.12 -38.03 -31.49
C GLN A 204 -23.97 -39.53 -31.16
N LYS A 205 -23.70 -39.87 -29.89
CA LYS A 205 -23.59 -41.26 -29.46
C LYS A 205 -24.90 -42.04 -29.66
N ARG A 206 -26.05 -41.41 -29.39
CA ARG A 206 -27.37 -42.02 -29.63
C ARG A 206 -27.64 -42.25 -31.11
N VAL A 207 -27.38 -41.25 -31.96
CA VAL A 207 -27.53 -41.38 -33.41
C VAL A 207 -26.64 -42.48 -33.97
N MET A 208 -25.37 -42.54 -33.56
CA MET A 208 -24.43 -43.58 -33.98
C MET A 208 -24.87 -44.98 -33.52
N ALA A 209 -25.41 -45.11 -32.31
CA ALA A 209 -25.96 -46.39 -31.83
C ALA A 209 -27.22 -46.82 -32.60
N GLU A 210 -28.09 -45.88 -32.95
CA GLU A 210 -29.26 -46.14 -33.80
C GLU A 210 -28.85 -46.55 -35.21
N GLU A 211 -27.87 -45.90 -35.82
CA GLU A 211 -27.29 -46.28 -37.12
C GLU A 211 -26.69 -47.68 -37.07
N MET A 212 -25.83 -47.97 -36.07
CA MET A 212 -25.25 -49.30 -35.87
C MET A 212 -26.33 -50.38 -35.71
N ASN A 213 -27.42 -50.09 -34.98
CA ASN A 213 -28.54 -51.02 -34.81
C ASN A 213 -29.34 -51.23 -36.11
N ARG A 214 -29.49 -50.18 -36.93
CA ARG A 214 -30.07 -50.33 -38.28
C ARG A 214 -29.21 -51.20 -39.18
N ASP A 215 -27.90 -51.01 -39.16
CA ASP A 215 -26.96 -51.80 -39.95
C ASP A 215 -26.95 -53.28 -39.50
N LEU A 216 -26.98 -53.54 -38.19
CA LEU A 216 -27.13 -54.88 -37.62
C LEU A 216 -28.42 -55.56 -38.09
N LYS A 217 -29.55 -54.87 -38.02
CA LYS A 217 -30.83 -55.41 -38.52
C LYS A 217 -30.80 -55.68 -40.02
N ALA A 218 -30.21 -54.79 -40.81
CA ALA A 218 -30.05 -55.02 -42.25
C ALA A 218 -29.15 -56.24 -42.55
N GLN A 219 -28.13 -56.50 -41.72
CA GLN A 219 -27.32 -57.72 -41.81
C GLN A 219 -28.09 -58.98 -41.42
N GLU A 220 -28.91 -58.92 -40.36
CA GLU A 220 -29.78 -60.02 -39.94
C GLU A 220 -30.82 -60.36 -41.03
N GLU A 221 -31.51 -59.36 -41.58
CA GLU A 221 -32.45 -59.54 -42.70
C GLU A 221 -31.75 -60.09 -43.96
N PHE A 222 -30.50 -59.69 -44.23
CA PHE A 222 -29.68 -60.27 -45.30
C PHE A 222 -29.27 -61.74 -45.04
N MET A 223 -29.12 -62.14 -43.77
CA MET A 223 -28.87 -63.54 -43.42
C MET A 223 -30.14 -64.39 -43.50
N GLU A 224 -31.31 -63.87 -43.10
CA GLU A 224 -32.60 -64.58 -43.17
C GLU A 224 -33.12 -64.77 -44.59
N THR A 225 -32.74 -63.91 -45.54
CA THR A 225 -33.11 -64.06 -46.97
C THR A 225 -32.19 -65.00 -47.74
N ARG A 226 -31.20 -65.63 -47.10
CA ARG A 226 -30.43 -66.72 -47.72
C ARG A 226 -31.29 -67.99 -47.77
N PRO A 227 -31.42 -68.64 -48.94
CA PRO A 227 -32.15 -69.89 -49.04
C PRO A 227 -31.48 -70.96 -48.15
N PRO A 228 -32.27 -71.90 -47.60
CA PRO A 228 -31.76 -72.91 -46.66
C PRO A 228 -30.63 -73.71 -47.32
N GLN A 229 -29.45 -73.71 -46.71
CA GLN A 229 -28.38 -74.64 -47.09
C GLN A 229 -28.80 -76.05 -46.66
N GLU A 230 -28.75 -76.99 -47.61
CA GLU A 230 -28.84 -78.43 -47.35
C GLU A 230 -27.84 -78.84 -46.26
N PRO A 231 -28.17 -79.84 -45.42
CA PRO A 231 -27.31 -80.22 -44.31
C PRO A 231 -25.91 -80.58 -44.83
N ALA A 232 -24.93 -79.77 -44.44
CA ALA A 232 -23.53 -80.05 -44.69
C ALA A 232 -23.20 -81.40 -44.06
N GLN A 233 -22.72 -82.31 -44.90
CA GLN A 233 -22.21 -83.61 -44.49
C GLN A 233 -21.12 -83.41 -43.44
N ILE A 234 -21.27 -84.08 -42.30
CA ILE A 234 -20.19 -84.25 -41.34
C ILE A 234 -19.15 -85.12 -42.05
N VAL A 235 -18.11 -84.48 -42.57
CA VAL A 235 -16.85 -85.16 -42.85
C VAL A 235 -16.14 -85.23 -41.50
N GLU A 236 -16.09 -86.41 -40.89
CA GLU A 236 -15.16 -86.71 -39.80
C GLU A 236 -13.74 -86.57 -40.36
N ASP A 237 -13.09 -85.45 -40.07
CA ASP A 237 -11.67 -85.26 -40.31
C ASP A 237 -10.91 -85.59 -39.00
N ASP A 238 -10.36 -86.81 -38.96
CA ASP A 238 -9.46 -87.34 -37.93
C ASP A 238 -8.09 -86.62 -37.91
N GLY A 239 -8.09 -85.29 -37.99
CA GLY A 239 -6.88 -84.45 -38.02
C GLY A 239 -6.45 -83.88 -36.66
N GLY A 240 -7.23 -84.12 -35.60
CA GLY A 240 -7.03 -83.47 -34.29
C GLY A 240 -5.72 -83.85 -33.59
N ILE A 241 -5.30 -85.12 -33.67
CA ILE A 241 -4.15 -85.61 -32.89
C ILE A 241 -2.83 -85.18 -33.55
N LEU A 242 -2.72 -85.24 -34.88
CA LEU A 242 -1.49 -84.90 -35.59
C LEU A 242 -1.20 -83.39 -35.55
N GLY A 243 -2.24 -82.55 -35.60
CA GLY A 243 -2.13 -81.10 -35.45
C GLY A 243 -1.69 -80.68 -34.04
N ILE A 244 -2.24 -81.32 -33.00
CA ILE A 244 -1.81 -81.09 -31.61
C ILE A 244 -0.37 -81.58 -31.42
N LEU A 245 0.00 -82.73 -32.00
CA LEU A 245 1.37 -83.24 -31.93
C LEU A 245 2.36 -82.29 -32.61
N LEU A 246 2.02 -81.74 -33.77
CA LEU A 246 2.84 -80.75 -34.49
C LEU A 246 3.02 -79.46 -33.67
N ILE A 247 1.95 -78.95 -33.04
CA ILE A 247 2.03 -77.77 -32.18
C ILE A 247 2.91 -78.05 -30.96
N LEU A 248 2.78 -79.22 -30.32
CA LEU A 248 3.63 -79.62 -29.20
C LEU A 248 5.10 -79.78 -29.62
N ILE A 249 5.37 -80.33 -30.81
CA ILE A 249 6.73 -80.43 -31.35
C ILE A 249 7.30 -79.04 -31.63
N VAL A 250 6.52 -78.12 -32.20
CA VAL A 250 6.98 -76.75 -32.47
C VAL A 250 7.26 -75.99 -31.16
N VAL A 251 6.38 -76.10 -30.18
CA VAL A 251 6.56 -75.46 -28.86
C VAL A 251 7.79 -76.02 -28.14
N THR A 252 8.00 -77.34 -28.17
CA THR A 252 9.19 -77.96 -27.55
C THR A 252 10.49 -77.55 -28.25
N VAL A 253 10.51 -77.45 -29.57
CA VAL A 253 11.67 -76.96 -30.33
C VAL A 253 11.97 -75.50 -30.00
N ILE A 254 10.95 -74.64 -29.89
CA ILE A 254 11.14 -73.22 -29.52
C ILE A 254 11.73 -73.11 -28.10
N ILE A 255 11.22 -73.90 -27.15
CA ILE A 255 11.74 -73.92 -25.77
C ILE A 255 13.19 -74.41 -25.75
N ALA A 256 13.52 -75.48 -26.49
CA ALA A 256 14.88 -76.01 -26.55
C ALA A 256 15.87 -75.00 -27.14
N ILE A 257 15.49 -74.31 -28.22
CA ILE A 257 16.32 -73.24 -28.81
C ILE A 257 16.48 -72.08 -27.81
N GLY A 258 15.41 -71.69 -27.12
CA GLY A 258 15.45 -70.66 -26.08
C GLY A 258 16.42 -71.02 -24.95
N LEU A 259 16.40 -72.26 -24.48
CA LEU A 259 17.32 -72.75 -23.46
C LEU A 259 18.77 -72.77 -23.94
N VAL A 260 19.03 -73.19 -25.18
CA VAL A 260 20.40 -73.19 -25.76
C VAL A 260 20.93 -71.76 -25.91
N VAL A 261 20.12 -70.82 -26.39
CA VAL A 261 20.50 -69.42 -26.51
C VAL A 261 20.74 -68.78 -25.14
N PHE A 262 19.88 -69.06 -24.16
CA PHE A 262 20.04 -68.62 -22.78
C PHE A 262 21.32 -69.19 -22.14
N CYS A 263 21.60 -70.49 -22.33
CA CYS A 263 22.81 -71.15 -21.84
C CYS A 263 24.10 -70.67 -22.53
N ASN A 264 24.02 -70.16 -23.77
CA ASN A 264 25.17 -69.56 -24.46
C ASN A 264 25.45 -68.13 -24.00
N HIS A 265 24.46 -67.43 -23.44
CA HIS A 265 24.58 -66.03 -23.02
C HIS A 265 24.90 -65.87 -21.51
N ASP A 266 24.61 -66.90 -20.69
CA ASP A 266 24.90 -66.91 -19.25
C ASP A 266 26.07 -67.87 -18.91
N THR A 267 27.16 -67.30 -18.38
CA THR A 267 28.38 -68.05 -18.02
C THR A 267 28.16 -69.06 -16.91
N ALA A 268 27.16 -68.86 -16.03
CA ALA A 268 26.84 -69.79 -14.94
C ALA A 268 26.14 -71.08 -15.43
N CYS A 269 25.41 -71.01 -16.55
CA CYS A 269 24.73 -72.17 -17.14
C CYS A 269 25.70 -73.10 -17.90
N ARG A 270 26.79 -72.53 -18.44
CA ARG A 270 27.84 -73.26 -19.17
C ARG A 270 28.57 -74.28 -18.30
N GLU A 271 28.79 -73.96 -17.02
CA GLU A 271 29.45 -74.88 -16.07
C GLU A 271 28.54 -76.04 -15.62
N LEU A 272 27.22 -75.82 -15.55
CA LEU A 272 26.24 -76.87 -15.21
C LEU A 272 26.07 -77.90 -16.34
N LEU A 273 26.16 -77.50 -17.61
CA LEU A 273 26.09 -78.43 -18.75
C LEU A 273 27.36 -79.28 -18.91
N SER A 274 28.54 -78.78 -18.53
CA SER A 274 29.77 -79.59 -18.52
C SER A 274 29.80 -80.66 -17.42
N ALA A 275 28.97 -80.53 -16.38
CA ALA A 275 28.90 -81.50 -15.28
C ALA A 275 27.99 -82.71 -15.59
N PHE A 276 27.16 -82.65 -16.64
CA PHE A 276 26.28 -83.75 -17.08
C PHE A 276 26.81 -84.56 -18.27
N SER A 277 27.94 -84.17 -18.87
CA SER A 277 28.61 -84.92 -19.95
C SER A 277 29.87 -85.67 -19.51
N SER A 278 29.96 -86.05 -18.23
CA SER A 278 30.93 -87.01 -17.67
C SER A 278 30.22 -88.12 -16.93
#